data_AF-A0A2N1UWS3-F1
#
_entry.id   AF-A0A2N1UWS3-F1
#
_cell.length_a   1.000
_cell.length_b   1.000
_cell.length_c   1.000
_cell.angle_alpha   90.00
_cell.angle_beta   90.00
_cell.angle_gamma   90.00
#
_symmetry.space_group_name_H-M   'P 1'
#
loop_
_entity.id
_entity.type
_entity.pdbx_description
1 polymer ?
#
loop_
_entity_poly.entity_id
_entity_poly.type
_entity_poly.pdbx_seq_one_letter_code
_entity_poly.pdbx_strand_id
1 'polypeptide(L)'
;MGLIHQVNQTLTKRYNLPRKRQKPLKGTAFSLRISQMRKLEGLTMTALSERIGVTPSYISLLEAGDRLPSRDIVIKLARVFVPPEDIDTLDELLVLAGLSPTRYALQLQQDDTRAVYRALLNQNPEDFKAFAALVRLLIRREHLQEAEDLIYEGMKRFQNGWQLQALMANLQLCLKIYDTAATFIAAATDIFQRRHPEADLSQDSDYADLVVNQGVIQFLWGMDTIAQTESAAPKQLSKFKKLAIERFRLALAFFEQALSITPKDIFLLDEYARISFNIADLAEGKDKPALWQAAIERFVSVLCAEDVSALGLSSVREANAYLAHAHSKSGQFDQARMLIGVIQSTHPEYWLIHYVRACYFSLRGQAENCDALQDQALEALQRALRAHHSQNDSPNMAPSDPDLAALRQARPQAFAELLKPHHP
;
A
#
# COMPACT_ATOMS: atom_id res chain seq x y z
N MET A 1 -11.74 -44.73 -7.74
CA MET A 1 -10.59 -43.91 -8.20
C MET A 1 -10.01 -44.38 -9.55
N GLY A 2 -10.85 -44.78 -10.52
CA GLY A 2 -10.40 -45.25 -11.84
C GLY A 2 -10.76 -44.35 -13.03
N LEU A 3 -11.63 -43.35 -12.84
CA LEU A 3 -12.11 -42.49 -13.94
C LEU A 3 -11.31 -41.20 -14.17
N ILE A 4 -10.55 -40.71 -13.19
CA ILE A 4 -9.73 -39.48 -13.37
C ILE A 4 -8.43 -39.77 -14.11
N HIS A 5 -7.92 -41.01 -14.06
CA HIS A 5 -6.71 -41.40 -14.78
C HIS A 5 -6.97 -41.68 -16.28
N GLN A 6 -8.18 -42.12 -16.64
CA GLN A 6 -8.56 -42.39 -18.04
C GLN A 6 -8.92 -41.12 -18.83
N VAL A 7 -9.39 -40.05 -18.19
CA VAL A 7 -9.67 -38.77 -18.86
C VAL A 7 -8.36 -38.04 -19.22
N ASN A 8 -7.32 -38.11 -18.37
CA ASN A 8 -6.04 -37.45 -18.64
C ASN A 8 -5.15 -38.17 -19.69
N GLN A 9 -5.28 -39.49 -19.84
CA GLN A 9 -4.56 -40.24 -20.89
C GLN A 9 -5.18 -40.10 -22.29
N THR A 10 -6.45 -39.70 -22.37
CA THR A 10 -7.15 -39.51 -23.66
C THR A 10 -6.91 -38.11 -24.25
N LEU A 11 -6.60 -37.12 -23.42
CA LEU A 11 -6.30 -35.74 -23.85
C LEU A 11 -4.86 -35.53 -24.32
N THR A 12 -3.90 -36.33 -23.83
CA THR A 12 -2.48 -36.22 -24.20
C THR A 12 -2.10 -36.96 -25.49
N LYS A 13 -2.91 -37.91 -25.97
CA LYS A 13 -2.66 -38.64 -27.22
C LYS A 13 -3.26 -37.99 -28.49
N ARG A 14 -4.12 -36.97 -28.36
CA ARG A 14 -4.83 -36.35 -29.52
C ARG A 14 -4.26 -35.04 -30.03
N TYR A 15 -3.36 -34.38 -29.31
CA TYR A 15 -2.68 -33.17 -29.77
C TYR A 15 -1.17 -33.33 -29.73
N ASN A 16 -0.66 -34.23 -30.57
CA ASN A 16 0.73 -34.20 -31.00
C ASN A 16 0.89 -33.05 -32.01
N LEU A 17 0.71 -31.81 -31.54
CA LEU A 17 0.96 -30.63 -32.33
C LEU A 17 2.47 -30.58 -32.57
N PRO A 18 2.95 -30.64 -33.82
CA PRO A 18 4.36 -30.39 -34.08
C PRO A 18 4.70 -29.05 -33.45
N ARG A 19 5.79 -28.99 -32.66
CA ARG A 19 6.37 -27.70 -32.28
C ARG A 19 6.63 -26.95 -33.58
N LYS A 20 5.71 -26.06 -33.95
CA LYS A 20 5.91 -25.13 -35.05
C LYS A 20 7.23 -24.46 -34.69
N ARG A 21 8.27 -24.72 -35.49
CA ARG A 21 9.48 -23.89 -35.47
C ARG A 21 8.95 -22.47 -35.65
N GLN A 22 8.96 -21.68 -34.58
CA GLN A 22 8.65 -20.27 -34.66
C GLN A 22 9.59 -19.73 -35.74
N LYS A 23 9.03 -19.02 -36.74
CA LYS A 23 9.87 -18.38 -37.76
C LYS A 23 10.90 -17.54 -37.01
N PRO A 24 12.19 -17.62 -37.37
CA PRO A 24 13.22 -16.83 -36.72
C PRO A 24 12.81 -15.35 -36.78
N LEU A 25 12.64 -14.75 -35.60
CA LEU A 25 12.41 -13.32 -35.49
C LEU A 25 13.77 -12.67 -35.76
N LYS A 26 14.06 -12.36 -37.03
CA LYS A 26 15.31 -11.71 -37.40
C LYS A 26 15.44 -10.40 -36.62
N GLY A 27 16.40 -10.35 -35.71
CA GLY A 27 16.83 -9.14 -35.01
C GLY A 27 15.81 -8.59 -34.02
N THR A 28 15.51 -9.32 -32.95
CA THR A 28 14.75 -8.74 -31.84
C THR A 28 15.54 -7.60 -31.18
N ALA A 29 14.85 -6.65 -30.57
CA ALA A 29 15.52 -5.54 -29.90
C ALA A 29 16.49 -6.03 -28.81
N PHE A 30 16.14 -7.13 -28.12
CA PHE A 30 17.04 -7.83 -27.19
C PHE A 30 18.29 -8.39 -27.88
N SER A 31 18.14 -9.08 -29.01
CA SER A 31 19.27 -9.73 -29.68
C SER A 31 20.29 -8.71 -30.21
N LEU A 32 19.79 -7.58 -30.71
CA LEU A 32 20.61 -6.45 -31.14
C LEU A 32 21.33 -5.80 -29.95
N ARG A 33 20.61 -5.57 -28.84
CA ARG A 33 21.18 -4.95 -27.64
C ARG A 33 22.31 -5.77 -27.03
N ILE A 34 22.11 -7.08 -26.89
CA ILE A 34 23.15 -8.00 -26.38
C ILE A 34 24.36 -8.04 -27.32
N SER A 35 24.16 -8.11 -28.64
CA SER A 35 25.27 -8.12 -29.60
C SER A 35 26.08 -6.81 -29.57
N GLN A 36 25.40 -5.67 -29.41
CA GLN A 36 26.04 -4.37 -29.25
C GLN A 36 26.87 -4.29 -27.96
N MET A 37 26.26 -4.61 -26.81
CA MET A 37 26.95 -4.61 -25.51
C MET A 37 28.18 -5.52 -25.51
N ARG A 38 28.05 -6.74 -26.07
CA ARG A 38 29.18 -7.66 -26.18
C ARG A 38 30.33 -7.08 -27.02
N LYS A 39 30.02 -6.43 -28.14
CA LYS A 39 31.02 -5.82 -29.03
C LYS A 39 31.69 -4.61 -28.39
N LEU A 40 30.94 -3.78 -27.67
CA LEU A 40 31.46 -2.62 -26.94
C LEU A 40 32.45 -3.04 -25.85
N GLU A 41 32.15 -4.12 -25.13
CA GLU A 41 33.04 -4.72 -24.13
C GLU A 41 34.19 -5.56 -24.71
N GLY A 42 34.32 -5.64 -26.04
CA GLY A 42 35.38 -6.41 -26.71
C GLY A 42 35.31 -7.92 -26.48
N LEU A 43 34.16 -8.46 -26.06
CA LEU A 43 34.02 -9.88 -25.71
C LEU A 43 33.73 -10.74 -26.95
N THR A 44 34.39 -11.89 -27.03
CA THR A 44 34.01 -12.95 -27.98
C THR A 44 32.76 -13.69 -27.47
N MET A 45 32.02 -14.36 -28.37
CA MET A 45 30.87 -15.18 -27.95
C MET A 45 31.29 -16.28 -26.97
N THR A 46 32.48 -16.87 -27.16
CA THR A 46 33.05 -17.88 -26.26
C THR A 46 33.31 -17.30 -24.87
N ALA A 47 33.98 -16.14 -24.79
CA ALA A 47 34.27 -15.49 -23.51
C ALA A 47 32.99 -15.08 -22.76
N LEU A 48 31.98 -14.56 -23.47
CA LEU A 48 30.69 -14.26 -22.85
C LEU A 48 29.99 -15.52 -22.34
N SER A 49 30.01 -16.60 -23.13
CA SER A 49 29.36 -17.85 -22.76
C SER A 49 29.97 -18.48 -21.50
N GLU A 50 31.29 -18.41 -21.35
CA GLU A 50 32.01 -18.87 -20.16
C GLU A 50 31.62 -18.05 -18.92
N ARG A 51 31.53 -16.72 -19.05
CA ARG A 51 31.16 -15.83 -17.93
C ARG A 51 29.75 -16.09 -17.39
N ILE A 52 28.80 -16.42 -18.26
CA ILE A 52 27.40 -16.66 -17.83
C ILE A 52 27.08 -18.15 -17.59
N GLY A 53 28.00 -19.06 -17.92
CA GLY A 53 27.83 -20.50 -17.76
C GLY A 53 26.87 -21.13 -18.78
N VAL A 54 26.98 -20.76 -20.05
CA VAL A 54 26.23 -21.38 -21.17
C VAL A 54 27.16 -21.77 -22.32
N THR A 55 26.64 -22.42 -23.36
CA THR A 55 27.45 -22.78 -24.54
C THR A 55 27.58 -21.59 -25.51
N PRO A 56 28.69 -21.46 -26.27
CA PRO A 56 28.86 -20.40 -27.28
C PRO A 56 27.74 -20.40 -28.34
N SER A 57 27.27 -21.60 -28.70
CA SER A 57 26.14 -21.79 -29.62
C SER A 57 24.84 -21.16 -29.07
N TYR A 58 24.62 -21.19 -27.75
CA TYR A 58 23.48 -20.55 -27.13
C TYR A 58 23.52 -19.02 -27.27
N ILE A 59 24.69 -18.39 -27.08
CA ILE A 59 24.89 -16.95 -27.30
C ILE A 59 24.60 -16.58 -28.76
N SER A 60 25.11 -17.38 -29.70
CA SER A 60 24.86 -17.17 -31.13
C SER A 60 23.36 -17.21 -31.47
N LEU A 61 22.61 -18.15 -30.88
CA LEU A 61 21.15 -18.23 -31.05
C LEU A 61 20.41 -17.05 -30.43
N LEU A 62 20.89 -16.54 -29.28
CA LEU A 62 20.31 -15.34 -28.66
C LEU A 62 20.54 -14.10 -29.55
N GLU A 63 21.76 -13.87 -30.05
CA GLU A 63 22.09 -12.71 -30.89
C GLU A 63 21.42 -12.76 -32.27
N ALA A 64 21.15 -13.97 -32.79
CA ALA A 64 20.37 -14.14 -34.01
C ALA A 64 18.87 -13.85 -33.82
N GLY A 65 18.37 -13.86 -32.58
CA GLY A 65 16.94 -13.78 -32.27
C GLY A 65 16.20 -15.12 -32.44
N ASP A 66 16.94 -16.22 -32.59
CA ASP A 66 16.40 -17.57 -32.81
C ASP A 66 15.94 -18.24 -31.50
N ARG A 67 16.34 -17.69 -30.34
CA ARG A 67 15.96 -18.19 -29.03
C ARG A 67 15.69 -17.05 -28.06
N LEU A 68 14.61 -17.18 -27.28
CA LEU A 68 14.32 -16.29 -26.15
C LEU A 68 15.07 -16.77 -24.89
N PRO A 69 15.68 -15.86 -24.10
CA PRO A 69 16.35 -16.20 -22.86
C PRO A 69 15.36 -16.45 -21.72
N SER A 70 15.77 -17.19 -20.70
CA SER A 70 15.06 -17.20 -19.41
C SER A 70 15.46 -15.96 -18.58
N ARG A 71 14.65 -15.63 -17.56
CA ARG A 71 14.93 -14.53 -16.63
C ARG A 71 16.34 -14.60 -16.03
N ASP A 72 16.72 -15.77 -15.52
CA ASP A 72 18.04 -15.97 -14.92
C ASP A 72 19.18 -15.70 -15.90
N ILE A 73 19.00 -16.07 -17.17
CA ILE A 73 19.98 -15.79 -18.21
C ILE A 73 20.08 -14.29 -18.49
N VAL A 74 18.95 -13.57 -18.54
CA VAL A 74 18.96 -12.10 -18.72
C VAL A 74 19.66 -11.41 -17.56
N ILE A 75 19.41 -11.84 -16.31
CA ILE A 75 20.07 -11.31 -15.12
C ILE A 75 21.58 -11.58 -15.16
N LYS A 76 21.99 -12.79 -15.54
CA LYS A 76 23.41 -13.13 -15.69
C LYS A 76 24.09 -12.32 -16.79
N LEU A 77 23.41 -12.10 -17.91
CA LEU A 77 23.90 -11.22 -18.99
C LEU A 77 24.06 -9.79 -18.50
N ALA A 78 23.05 -9.23 -17.82
CA ALA A 78 23.11 -7.88 -17.28
C ALA A 78 24.31 -7.69 -16.34
N ARG A 79 24.55 -8.65 -15.42
CA ARG A 79 25.70 -8.62 -14.49
C ARG A 79 27.07 -8.62 -15.17
N VAL A 80 27.17 -9.06 -16.43
CA VAL A 80 28.43 -9.00 -17.19
C VAL A 80 28.69 -7.61 -17.76
N PHE A 81 27.62 -6.89 -18.12
CA PHE A 81 27.71 -5.62 -18.86
C PHE A 81 27.41 -4.39 -18.01
N VAL A 82 26.75 -4.57 -16.86
CA VAL A 82 26.13 -3.50 -16.08
C VAL A 82 26.56 -3.63 -14.63
N PRO A 83 26.99 -2.53 -13.98
CA PRO A 83 27.24 -2.52 -12.54
C PRO A 83 25.98 -2.94 -11.74
N PRO A 84 26.13 -3.62 -10.58
CA PRO A 84 24.99 -4.07 -9.76
C PRO A 84 23.99 -2.97 -9.38
N GLU A 85 24.45 -1.72 -9.28
CA GLU A 85 23.68 -0.54 -8.94
C GLU A 85 22.84 0.04 -10.10
N ASP A 86 23.14 -0.29 -11.35
CA ASP A 86 22.38 0.18 -12.52
C ASP A 86 21.24 -0.79 -12.85
N ILE A 87 20.19 -0.64 -12.05
CA ILE A 87 18.97 -1.45 -12.12
C ILE A 87 18.14 -1.12 -13.38
N ASP A 88 18.25 0.09 -13.92
CA ASP A 88 17.47 0.55 -15.08
C ASP A 88 17.89 -0.20 -16.35
N THR A 89 19.18 -0.44 -16.53
CA THR A 89 19.67 -1.22 -17.67
C THR A 89 19.32 -2.71 -17.55
N LEU A 90 19.26 -3.28 -16.34
CA LEU A 90 18.75 -4.65 -16.13
C LEU A 90 17.28 -4.76 -16.52
N ASP A 91 16.48 -3.77 -16.13
CA ASP A 91 15.05 -3.73 -16.40
C ASP A 91 14.76 -3.51 -17.89
N GLU A 92 15.55 -2.68 -18.57
CA GLU A 92 15.57 -2.56 -20.02
C GLU A 92 15.78 -3.94 -20.67
N LEU A 93 16.82 -4.69 -20.25
CA LEU A 93 17.12 -6.00 -20.81
C LEU A 93 16.00 -7.04 -20.58
N LEU A 94 15.34 -7.00 -19.43
CA LEU A 94 14.19 -7.86 -19.14
C LEU A 94 13.00 -7.53 -20.05
N VAL A 95 12.67 -6.25 -20.22
CA VAL A 95 11.59 -5.80 -21.10
C VAL A 95 11.87 -6.20 -22.56
N LEU A 96 13.09 -5.95 -23.03
CA LEU A 96 13.50 -6.32 -24.38
C LEU A 96 13.40 -7.83 -24.62
N ALA A 97 13.64 -8.64 -23.58
CA ALA A 97 13.49 -10.10 -23.62
C ALA A 97 12.03 -10.59 -23.51
N GLY A 98 11.06 -9.68 -23.36
CA GLY A 98 9.65 -10.02 -23.15
C GLY A 98 9.36 -10.53 -21.73
N LEU A 99 10.17 -10.12 -20.75
CA LEU A 99 10.05 -10.49 -19.34
C LEU A 99 9.71 -9.25 -18.50
N SER A 100 9.01 -9.45 -17.38
CA SER A 100 8.68 -8.36 -16.46
C SER A 100 9.95 -7.78 -15.81
N PRO A 101 10.10 -6.45 -15.69
CA PRO A 101 11.24 -5.83 -15.00
C PRO A 101 11.39 -6.28 -13.54
N THR A 102 12.57 -6.06 -12.94
CA THR A 102 12.87 -6.35 -11.53
C THR A 102 12.31 -5.27 -10.61
N ARG A 103 12.42 -3.98 -10.98
CA ARG A 103 11.74 -2.90 -10.27
C ARG A 103 10.23 -3.00 -10.37
N TYR A 104 9.68 -3.68 -11.37
CA TYR A 104 8.23 -3.86 -11.45
C TYR A 104 7.68 -4.44 -10.14
N ALA A 105 8.32 -5.43 -9.50
CA ALA A 105 7.85 -5.98 -8.22
C ALA A 105 7.97 -5.03 -7.00
N LEU A 106 8.86 -4.04 -7.03
CA LEU A 106 9.08 -3.05 -5.95
C LEU A 106 8.38 -1.70 -6.22
N GLN A 107 8.09 -1.39 -7.49
CA GLN A 107 7.54 -0.13 -7.98
C GLN A 107 6.04 -0.25 -8.33
N LEU A 108 5.53 -1.48 -8.49
CA LEU A 108 4.11 -1.82 -8.74
C LEU A 108 3.13 -1.31 -7.68
N GLN A 109 3.58 -0.81 -6.53
CA GLN A 109 2.67 -0.29 -5.49
C GLN A 109 2.55 1.23 -5.47
N GLN A 110 3.47 1.97 -6.11
CA GLN A 110 3.51 3.42 -6.00
C GLN A 110 3.12 4.13 -7.30
N ASP A 111 3.53 3.67 -8.48
CA ASP A 111 3.28 4.41 -9.73
C ASP A 111 2.05 3.98 -10.55
N ASP A 112 1.46 2.80 -10.28
CA ASP A 112 0.39 2.25 -11.14
C ASP A 112 -0.93 3.01 -10.99
N THR A 113 -1.42 3.27 -9.76
CA THR A 113 -2.73 3.92 -9.57
C THR A 113 -2.79 5.35 -10.14
N ARG A 114 -1.70 6.12 -9.99
CA ARG A 114 -1.60 7.48 -10.57
C ARG A 114 -1.56 7.42 -12.09
N ALA A 115 -0.76 6.51 -12.66
CA ALA A 115 -0.67 6.32 -14.10
C ALA A 115 -2.01 5.82 -14.69
N VAL A 116 -2.72 4.95 -13.97
CA VAL A 116 -4.05 4.45 -14.33
C VAL A 116 -5.06 5.59 -14.39
N TYR A 117 -5.17 6.43 -13.35
CA TYR A 117 -6.09 7.57 -13.39
C TYR A 117 -5.73 8.57 -14.49
N ARG A 118 -4.44 8.85 -14.69
CA ARG A 118 -4.00 9.71 -15.81
C ARG A 118 -4.33 9.08 -17.17
N ALA A 119 -4.19 7.77 -17.33
CA ALA A 119 -4.56 7.07 -18.55
C ALA A 119 -6.09 7.10 -18.79
N LEU A 120 -6.90 6.93 -17.74
CA LEU A 120 -8.36 7.08 -17.81
C LEU A 120 -8.74 8.49 -18.24
N LEU A 121 -8.12 9.52 -17.66
CA LEU A 121 -8.37 10.92 -18.03
C LEU A 121 -7.87 11.26 -19.44
N ASN A 122 -6.82 10.60 -19.93
CA ASN A 122 -6.41 10.77 -21.32
C ASN A 122 -7.44 10.17 -22.30
N GLN A 123 -8.16 9.11 -21.90
CA GLN A 123 -9.20 8.47 -22.70
C GLN A 123 -10.53 9.22 -22.62
N ASN A 124 -10.97 9.55 -21.40
CA ASN A 124 -12.13 10.36 -21.13
C ASN A 124 -11.74 11.53 -20.24
N PRO A 125 -11.39 12.66 -20.85
CA PRO A 125 -11.01 13.84 -20.09
C PRO A 125 -12.16 14.29 -19.16
N GLU A 126 -13.43 14.22 -19.56
CA GLU A 126 -14.58 14.67 -18.76
C GLU A 126 -15.00 13.71 -17.63
N ASP A 127 -14.21 12.67 -17.34
CA ASP A 127 -14.45 11.75 -16.22
C ASP A 127 -14.13 12.42 -14.87
N PHE A 128 -15.14 13.04 -14.27
CA PHE A 128 -15.00 13.70 -12.97
C PHE A 128 -14.62 12.73 -11.85
N LYS A 129 -15.08 11.48 -11.89
CA LYS A 129 -14.81 10.49 -10.85
C LYS A 129 -13.33 10.12 -10.84
N ALA A 130 -12.77 9.79 -12.00
CA ALA A 130 -11.34 9.54 -12.16
C ALA A 130 -10.50 10.78 -11.79
N PHE A 131 -10.98 11.98 -12.15
CA PHE A 131 -10.33 13.24 -11.84
C PHE A 131 -10.24 13.49 -10.34
N ALA A 132 -11.38 13.42 -9.63
CA ALA A 132 -11.44 13.63 -8.20
C ALA A 132 -10.66 12.56 -7.43
N ALA A 133 -10.67 11.31 -7.90
CA ALA A 133 -9.87 10.23 -7.32
C ALA A 133 -8.36 10.49 -7.43
N LEU A 134 -7.89 11.00 -8.57
CA LEU A 134 -6.49 11.39 -8.75
C LEU A 134 -6.09 12.54 -7.81
N VAL A 135 -6.92 13.58 -7.70
CA VAL A 135 -6.68 14.69 -6.77
C VAL A 135 -6.54 14.17 -5.33
N ARG A 136 -7.47 13.31 -4.87
CA ARG A 136 -7.40 12.72 -3.52
C ARG A 136 -6.16 11.86 -3.32
N LEU A 137 -5.76 11.08 -4.33
CA LEU A 137 -4.54 10.28 -4.28
C LEU A 137 -3.30 11.16 -4.10
N LEU A 138 -3.23 12.30 -4.79
CA LEU A 138 -2.14 13.27 -4.67
C LEU A 138 -2.10 13.91 -3.27
N ILE A 139 -3.26 14.32 -2.76
CA ILE A 139 -3.39 14.88 -1.39
C ILE A 139 -2.90 13.88 -0.34
N ARG A 140 -3.38 12.62 -0.42
CA ARG A 140 -3.01 11.55 0.51
C ARG A 140 -1.51 11.25 0.52
N ARG A 141 -0.83 11.50 -0.60
CA ARG A 141 0.62 11.30 -0.77
C ARG A 141 1.44 12.57 -0.59
N GLU A 142 0.82 13.63 -0.06
CA GLU A 142 1.46 14.93 0.20
C GLU A 142 2.04 15.62 -1.05
N HIS A 143 1.57 15.25 -2.26
CA HIS A 143 1.89 15.93 -3.51
C HIS A 143 1.00 17.17 -3.69
N LEU A 144 1.03 18.08 -2.72
CA LEU A 144 0.05 19.16 -2.57
C LEU A 144 0.07 20.15 -3.74
N GLN A 145 1.25 20.51 -4.24
CA GLN A 145 1.38 21.43 -5.38
C GLN A 145 0.73 20.85 -6.64
N GLU A 146 0.99 19.58 -6.93
CA GLU A 146 0.40 18.91 -8.08
C GLU A 146 -1.12 18.77 -7.95
N ALA A 147 -1.60 18.47 -6.72
CA ALA A 147 -3.03 18.42 -6.45
C ALA A 147 -3.69 19.78 -6.68
N GLU A 148 -3.08 20.86 -6.21
CA GLU A 148 -3.57 22.23 -6.40
C GLU A 148 -3.62 22.62 -7.87
N ASP A 149 -2.52 22.41 -8.62
CA ASP A 149 -2.46 22.70 -10.06
C ASP A 149 -3.55 21.94 -10.83
N LEU A 150 -3.71 20.64 -10.52
CA LEU A 150 -4.75 19.82 -11.13
C LEU A 150 -6.14 20.33 -10.75
N ILE A 151 -6.40 20.68 -9.49
CA ILE A 151 -7.70 21.24 -9.08
C ILE A 151 -8.04 22.52 -9.88
N TYR A 152 -7.08 23.44 -10.07
CA TYR A 152 -7.32 24.64 -10.88
C TYR A 152 -7.63 24.32 -12.35
N GLU A 153 -6.99 23.29 -12.92
CA GLU A 153 -7.36 22.77 -14.23
C GLU A 153 -8.81 22.26 -14.24
N GLY A 154 -9.18 21.48 -13.21
CA GLY A 154 -10.53 20.95 -13.02
C GLY A 154 -11.59 22.03 -12.93
N MET A 155 -11.31 23.14 -12.24
CA MET A 155 -12.26 24.27 -12.13
C MET A 155 -12.51 24.99 -13.46
N LYS A 156 -11.54 24.96 -14.38
CA LYS A 156 -11.73 25.51 -15.75
C LYS A 156 -12.51 24.55 -16.63
N ARG A 157 -12.37 23.26 -16.35
CA ARG A 157 -12.90 22.15 -17.13
C ARG A 157 -14.36 21.85 -16.80
N PHE A 158 -14.66 21.58 -15.54
CA PHE A 158 -15.99 21.16 -15.10
C PHE A 158 -16.86 22.39 -14.81
N GLN A 159 -18.10 22.37 -15.28
CA GLN A 159 -19.06 23.47 -15.12
C GLN A 159 -20.23 23.10 -14.19
N ASN A 160 -20.31 21.84 -13.74
CA ASN A 160 -21.39 21.41 -12.86
C ASN A 160 -21.19 21.95 -11.45
N GLY A 161 -22.24 22.55 -10.87
CA GLY A 161 -22.18 23.20 -9.57
C GLY A 161 -21.67 22.29 -8.45
N TRP A 162 -22.15 21.05 -8.35
CA TRP A 162 -21.69 20.14 -7.30
C TRP A 162 -20.24 19.69 -7.51
N GLN A 163 -19.80 19.51 -8.75
CA GLN A 163 -18.42 19.14 -9.09
C GLN A 163 -17.46 20.27 -8.70
N LEU A 164 -17.82 21.51 -8.99
CA LEU A 164 -17.06 22.70 -8.58
C LEU A 164 -16.95 22.80 -7.05
N GLN A 165 -18.05 22.59 -6.33
CA GLN A 165 -18.04 22.58 -4.86
C GLN A 165 -17.16 21.44 -4.29
N ALA A 166 -17.18 20.25 -4.90
CA ALA A 166 -16.31 19.15 -4.50
C ALA A 166 -14.82 19.46 -4.76
N LEU A 167 -14.49 20.13 -5.86
CA LEU A 167 -13.12 20.60 -6.11
C LEU A 167 -12.67 21.68 -5.12
N MET A 168 -13.56 22.60 -4.74
CA MET A 168 -13.28 23.57 -3.66
C MET A 168 -13.00 22.88 -2.34
N ALA A 169 -13.77 21.84 -2.01
CA ALA A 169 -13.52 21.05 -0.80
C ALA A 169 -12.12 20.41 -0.81
N ASN A 170 -11.71 19.82 -1.95
CA ASN A 170 -10.37 19.25 -2.09
C ASN A 170 -9.26 20.31 -2.02
N LEU A 171 -9.48 21.52 -2.53
CA LEU A 171 -8.52 22.63 -2.40
C LEU A 171 -8.34 23.04 -0.94
N GLN A 172 -9.44 23.21 -0.22
CA GLN A 172 -9.38 23.53 1.22
C GLN A 172 -8.73 22.39 2.02
N LEU A 173 -8.92 21.15 1.58
CA LEU A 173 -8.24 19.99 2.17
C LEU A 173 -6.72 20.04 1.95
N CYS A 174 -6.23 20.44 0.77
CA CYS A 174 -4.79 20.69 0.53
C CYS A 174 -4.23 21.72 1.52
N LEU A 175 -5.02 22.75 1.83
CA LEU A 175 -4.66 23.82 2.76
C LEU A 175 -4.86 23.45 4.25
N LYS A 176 -5.32 22.23 4.54
CA LYS A 176 -5.69 21.76 5.88
C LYS A 176 -6.76 22.62 6.58
N ILE A 177 -7.63 23.27 5.80
CA ILE A 177 -8.76 24.08 6.30
C ILE A 177 -10.01 23.18 6.32
N TYR A 178 -10.05 22.26 7.29
CA TYR A 178 -11.01 21.15 7.33
C TYR A 178 -12.47 21.59 7.49
N ASP A 179 -12.74 22.65 8.25
CA ASP A 179 -14.09 23.19 8.45
C ASP A 179 -14.69 23.71 7.14
N THR A 180 -13.87 24.44 6.37
CA THR A 180 -14.29 25.02 5.09
C THR A 180 -14.39 23.92 4.03
N ALA A 181 -13.48 22.95 4.04
CA ALA A 181 -13.57 21.74 3.21
C ALA A 181 -14.88 20.97 3.46
N ALA A 182 -15.24 20.74 4.73
CA ALA A 182 -16.47 20.08 5.13
C ALA A 182 -17.72 20.84 4.66
N THR A 183 -17.69 22.17 4.74
CA THR A 183 -18.78 23.04 4.28
C THR A 183 -18.98 22.92 2.76
N PHE A 184 -17.90 22.96 1.99
CA PHE A 184 -17.97 22.84 0.53
C PHE A 184 -18.48 21.47 0.07
N ILE A 185 -18.03 20.38 0.68
CA ILE A 185 -18.52 19.03 0.28
C ILE A 185 -19.98 18.81 0.71
N ALA A 186 -20.42 19.39 1.82
CA ALA A 186 -21.82 19.38 2.23
C ALA A 186 -22.70 20.13 1.23
N ALA A 187 -22.25 21.31 0.76
CA ALA A 187 -22.93 22.05 -0.30
C ALA A 187 -22.97 21.27 -1.62
N ALA A 188 -21.87 20.60 -2.01
CA ALA A 188 -21.85 19.72 -3.18
C ALA A 188 -22.92 18.63 -3.09
N THR A 189 -23.01 17.99 -1.92
CA THR A 189 -23.97 16.91 -1.65
C THR A 189 -25.42 17.40 -1.71
N ASP A 190 -25.72 18.56 -1.10
CA ASP A 190 -27.06 19.18 -1.14
C ASP A 190 -27.45 19.59 -2.57
N ILE A 191 -26.55 20.18 -3.34
CA ILE A 191 -26.79 20.51 -4.77
C ILE A 191 -27.09 19.23 -5.57
N PHE A 192 -26.33 18.17 -5.34
CA PHE A 192 -26.55 16.88 -6.01
C PHE A 192 -27.95 16.33 -5.69
N GLN A 193 -28.31 16.24 -4.40
CA GLN A 193 -29.61 15.75 -3.96
C GLN A 193 -30.78 16.56 -4.54
N ARG A 194 -30.70 17.89 -4.54
CA ARG A 194 -31.77 18.76 -5.10
C ARG A 194 -31.95 18.60 -6.60
N ARG A 195 -30.90 18.22 -7.32
CA ARG A 195 -30.97 17.95 -8.77
C ARG A 195 -31.58 16.59 -9.08
N HIS A 196 -31.61 15.69 -8.09
CA HIS A 196 -32.10 14.32 -8.21
C HIS A 196 -33.17 14.00 -7.14
N PRO A 197 -34.27 14.79 -7.01
CA PRO A 197 -35.19 14.69 -5.88
C PRO A 197 -36.04 13.41 -5.88
N GLU A 198 -36.24 12.79 -7.05
CA GLU A 198 -37.02 11.54 -7.21
C GLU A 198 -36.13 10.32 -7.48
N ALA A 199 -34.80 10.49 -7.53
CA ALA A 199 -33.89 9.38 -7.76
C ALA A 199 -33.70 8.57 -6.48
N ASP A 200 -33.72 7.24 -6.61
CA ASP A 200 -33.25 6.37 -5.55
C ASP A 200 -31.72 6.50 -5.42
N LEU A 201 -31.29 7.41 -4.54
CA LEU A 201 -29.88 7.66 -4.26
C LEU A 201 -29.18 6.46 -3.58
N SER A 202 -29.94 5.45 -3.14
CA SER A 202 -29.36 4.25 -2.51
C SER A 202 -28.54 3.38 -3.47
N GLN A 203 -28.56 3.69 -4.77
CA GLN A 203 -27.75 3.02 -5.80
C GLN A 203 -26.90 3.99 -6.62
N ASP A 204 -26.89 5.27 -6.28
CA ASP A 204 -26.17 6.29 -7.04
C ASP A 204 -24.70 6.36 -6.63
N SER A 205 -23.80 5.99 -7.55
CA SER A 205 -22.36 5.95 -7.29
C SER A 205 -21.73 7.32 -7.09
N ASP A 206 -22.26 8.37 -7.72
CA ASP A 206 -21.74 9.72 -7.58
C ASP A 206 -22.14 10.30 -6.21
N TYR A 207 -23.36 10.00 -5.76
CA TYR A 207 -23.79 10.31 -4.40
C TYR A 207 -22.92 9.59 -3.36
N ALA A 208 -22.65 8.29 -3.55
CA ALA A 208 -21.76 7.54 -2.67
C ALA A 208 -20.37 8.19 -2.59
N ASP A 209 -19.79 8.59 -3.72
CA ASP A 209 -18.47 9.25 -3.75
C ASP A 209 -18.46 10.59 -2.99
N LEU A 210 -19.55 11.37 -3.04
CA LEU A 210 -19.68 12.62 -2.27
C LEU A 210 -19.74 12.34 -0.75
N VAL A 211 -20.50 11.33 -0.34
CA VAL A 211 -20.58 10.88 1.07
C VAL A 211 -19.21 10.37 1.55
N VAL A 212 -18.49 9.59 0.72
CA VAL A 212 -17.13 9.14 1.00
C VAL A 212 -16.19 10.34 1.21
N ASN A 213 -16.29 11.38 0.38
CA ASN A 213 -15.47 12.58 0.55
C ASN A 213 -15.73 13.29 1.89
N GLN A 214 -16.99 13.32 2.36
CA GLN A 214 -17.31 13.82 3.69
C GLN A 214 -16.59 13.00 4.77
N GLY A 215 -16.63 11.68 4.65
CA GLY A 215 -15.92 10.76 5.55
C GLY A 215 -14.40 10.99 5.56
N VAL A 216 -13.78 11.10 4.39
CA VAL A 216 -12.33 11.35 4.23
C VAL A 216 -11.91 12.67 4.87
N ILE A 217 -12.68 13.75 4.68
CA ILE A 217 -12.36 15.05 5.28
C ILE A 217 -12.37 14.94 6.82
N GLN A 218 -13.38 14.30 7.40
CA GLN A 218 -13.44 14.11 8.85
C GLN A 218 -12.33 13.20 9.36
N PHE A 219 -11.97 12.14 8.62
CA PHE A 219 -10.85 11.27 8.95
C PHE A 219 -9.53 12.04 8.99
N LEU A 220 -9.19 12.78 7.94
CA LEU A 220 -7.96 13.56 7.86
C LEU A 220 -7.90 14.65 8.94
N TRP A 221 -9.03 15.28 9.25
CA TRP A 221 -9.12 16.21 10.37
C TRP A 221 -8.82 15.51 11.70
N GLY A 222 -9.37 14.31 11.93
CA GLY A 222 -9.05 13.50 13.11
C GLY A 222 -7.56 13.16 13.20
N MET A 223 -6.94 12.76 12.09
CA MET A 223 -5.51 12.43 12.02
C MET A 223 -4.61 13.65 12.32
N ASP A 224 -4.88 14.80 11.72
CA ASP A 224 -4.11 16.02 11.98
C ASP A 224 -4.29 16.50 13.43
N THR A 225 -5.50 16.30 13.99
CA THR A 225 -5.77 16.55 15.42
C THR A 225 -4.92 15.65 16.33
N ILE A 226 -4.67 14.38 15.95
CA ILE A 226 -3.74 13.50 16.67
C ILE A 226 -2.31 14.00 16.52
N ALA A 227 -1.85 14.35 15.32
CA ALA A 227 -0.50 14.84 15.13
C ALA A 227 -0.20 16.07 15.99
N GLN A 228 -1.18 16.96 16.17
CA GLN A 228 -1.09 18.10 17.09
C GLN A 228 -0.91 17.68 18.56
N THR A 229 -1.30 16.47 18.96
CA THR A 229 -1.11 15.99 20.33
C THR A 229 0.35 15.78 20.71
N GLU A 230 1.22 15.48 19.75
CA GLU A 230 2.64 15.21 19.99
C GLU A 230 3.39 16.45 20.51
N SER A 231 2.90 17.64 20.14
CA SER A 231 3.45 18.93 20.56
C SER A 231 2.61 19.65 21.63
N ALA A 232 1.45 19.09 22.00
CA ALA A 232 0.50 19.74 22.90
C ALA A 232 0.89 19.62 24.38
N ALA A 233 0.54 20.63 25.18
CA ALA A 233 0.67 20.55 26.63
C ALA A 233 -0.25 19.45 27.21
N PRO A 234 0.10 18.79 28.34
CA PRO A 234 -0.70 17.70 28.92
C PRO A 234 -2.17 18.04 29.17
N LYS A 235 -2.49 19.30 29.51
CA LYS A 235 -3.86 19.78 29.72
C LYS A 235 -4.69 19.80 28.43
N GLN A 236 -4.06 19.95 27.27
CA GLN A 236 -4.71 20.01 25.96
C GLN A 236 -4.87 18.61 25.33
N LEU A 237 -4.05 17.64 25.73
CA LEU A 237 -4.06 16.27 25.20
C LEU A 237 -5.46 15.65 25.26
N SER A 238 -6.14 15.72 26.41
CA SER A 238 -7.49 15.19 26.56
C SER A 238 -8.51 15.88 25.64
N LYS A 239 -8.36 17.18 25.40
CA LYS A 239 -9.22 17.95 24.49
C LYS A 239 -9.02 17.50 23.05
N PHE A 240 -7.77 17.36 22.61
CA PHE A 240 -7.44 16.92 21.26
C PHE A 240 -7.86 15.48 21.00
N LYS A 241 -7.63 14.55 21.94
CA LYS A 241 -8.12 13.16 21.84
C LYS A 241 -9.63 13.11 21.67
N LYS A 242 -10.39 13.87 22.47
CA LYS A 242 -11.85 13.94 22.37
C LYS A 242 -12.31 14.47 21.01
N LEU A 243 -11.67 15.54 20.52
CA LEU A 243 -11.96 16.09 19.21
C LEU A 243 -11.64 15.09 18.08
N ALA A 244 -10.49 14.42 18.14
CA ALA A 244 -10.13 13.40 17.15
C ALA A 244 -11.16 12.24 17.12
N ILE A 245 -11.57 11.73 18.28
CA ILE A 245 -12.61 10.71 18.39
C ILE A 245 -13.95 11.20 17.79
N GLU A 246 -14.34 12.44 18.06
CA GLU A 246 -15.56 13.03 17.48
C GLU A 246 -15.48 13.05 15.94
N ARG A 247 -14.35 13.49 15.39
CA ARG A 247 -14.13 13.52 13.94
C ARG A 247 -14.13 12.12 13.33
N PHE A 248 -13.50 11.15 13.96
CA PHE A 248 -13.54 9.76 13.50
C PHE A 248 -14.94 9.14 13.56
N ARG A 249 -15.75 9.47 14.57
CA ARG A 249 -17.14 9.01 14.62
C ARG A 249 -17.98 9.60 13.49
N LEU A 250 -17.79 10.87 13.17
CA LEU A 250 -18.41 11.48 12.00
C LEU A 250 -17.93 10.80 10.71
N ALA A 251 -16.63 10.50 10.60
CA ALA A 251 -16.09 9.76 9.46
C ALA A 251 -16.76 8.39 9.31
N LEU A 252 -16.86 7.59 10.40
CA LEU A 252 -17.54 6.29 10.39
C LEU A 252 -19.00 6.40 9.95
N ALA A 253 -19.73 7.42 10.41
CA ALA A 253 -21.13 7.61 10.01
C ALA A 253 -21.26 7.82 8.50
N PHE A 254 -20.38 8.63 7.89
CA PHE A 254 -20.36 8.80 6.44
C PHE A 254 -19.92 7.53 5.71
N PHE A 255 -18.89 6.82 6.19
CA PHE A 255 -18.48 5.55 5.58
C PHE A 255 -19.55 4.46 5.69
N GLU A 256 -20.29 4.40 6.79
CA GLU A 256 -21.43 3.50 6.95
C GLU A 256 -22.54 3.83 5.95
N GLN A 257 -22.84 5.12 5.77
CA GLN A 257 -23.79 5.56 4.75
C GLN A 257 -23.30 5.19 3.34
N ALA A 258 -22.02 5.38 3.01
CA ALA A 258 -21.47 5.00 1.71
C ALA A 258 -21.48 3.48 1.48
N LEU A 259 -21.17 2.69 2.51
CA LEU A 259 -21.26 1.23 2.48
C LEU A 259 -22.70 0.72 2.36
N SER A 260 -23.70 1.49 2.82
CA SER A 260 -25.10 1.14 2.57
C SER A 260 -25.48 1.21 1.08
N ILE A 261 -24.77 2.04 0.31
CA ILE A 261 -24.94 2.19 -1.15
C ILE A 261 -24.03 1.21 -1.90
N THR A 262 -22.79 1.02 -1.41
CA THR A 262 -21.74 0.19 -2.03
C THR A 262 -21.18 -0.83 -1.04
N PRO A 263 -21.96 -1.85 -0.62
CA PRO A 263 -21.61 -2.73 0.51
C PRO A 263 -20.40 -3.63 0.26
N LYS A 264 -19.96 -3.76 -0.99
CA LYS A 264 -18.81 -4.57 -1.40
C LYS A 264 -17.57 -3.71 -1.71
N ASP A 265 -17.59 -2.40 -1.46
CA ASP A 265 -16.40 -1.58 -1.72
C ASP A 265 -15.30 -1.88 -0.68
N ILE A 266 -14.29 -2.65 -1.10
CA ILE A 266 -13.19 -3.07 -0.25
C ILE A 266 -12.34 -1.92 0.27
N PHE A 267 -12.23 -0.81 -0.47
CA PHE A 267 -11.47 0.35 -0.03
C PHE A 267 -12.20 1.06 1.11
N LEU A 268 -13.53 1.17 1.03
CA LEU A 268 -14.34 1.72 2.11
C LEU A 268 -14.30 0.84 3.36
N LEU A 269 -14.33 -0.48 3.19
CA LEU A 269 -14.18 -1.42 4.31
C LEU A 269 -12.81 -1.26 5.01
N ASP A 270 -11.72 -1.11 4.26
CA ASP A 270 -10.37 -0.89 4.82
C ASP A 270 -10.29 0.43 5.60
N GLU A 271 -10.76 1.53 5.02
CA GLU A 271 -10.79 2.84 5.69
C GLU A 271 -11.67 2.80 6.95
N TYR A 272 -12.84 2.13 6.89
CA TYR A 272 -13.70 1.92 8.05
C TYR A 272 -12.98 1.16 9.17
N ALA A 273 -12.22 0.12 8.84
CA ALA A 273 -11.44 -0.66 9.81
C ALA A 273 -10.33 0.19 10.45
N ARG A 274 -9.58 0.97 9.65
CA ARG A 274 -8.54 1.90 10.14
C ARG A 274 -9.10 2.96 11.08
N ILE A 275 -10.25 3.53 10.77
CA ILE A 275 -10.91 4.51 11.65
C ILE A 275 -11.36 3.86 12.96
N SER A 276 -11.91 2.64 12.88
CA SER A 276 -12.30 1.87 14.07
C SER A 276 -11.10 1.59 14.98
N PHE A 277 -9.95 1.26 14.40
CA PHE A 277 -8.69 1.09 15.10
C PHE A 277 -8.28 2.37 15.84
N ASN A 278 -8.28 3.51 15.14
CA ASN A 278 -7.88 4.79 15.74
C ASN A 278 -8.81 5.23 16.88
N ILE A 279 -10.11 4.98 16.75
CA ILE A 279 -11.06 5.22 17.85
C ILE A 279 -10.73 4.34 19.06
N ALA A 280 -10.48 3.04 18.84
CA ALA A 280 -10.16 2.11 19.92
C ALA A 280 -8.83 2.46 20.62
N ASP A 281 -7.85 2.92 19.86
CA ASP A 281 -6.55 3.33 20.39
C ASP A 281 -6.65 4.55 21.30
N LEU A 282 -7.35 5.59 20.82
CA LEU A 282 -7.57 6.83 21.56
C LEU A 282 -8.55 6.68 22.73
N ALA A 283 -9.42 5.67 22.70
CA ALA A 283 -10.42 5.46 23.73
C ALA A 283 -9.80 5.15 25.10
N GLU A 284 -10.51 5.60 26.14
CA GLU A 284 -10.18 5.38 27.55
C GLU A 284 -11.41 4.85 28.27
N GLY A 285 -11.22 4.11 29.37
CA GLY A 285 -12.31 3.62 30.20
C GLY A 285 -12.92 2.29 29.75
N LYS A 286 -14.17 2.04 30.16
CA LYS A 286 -14.81 0.72 30.14
C LYS A 286 -15.20 0.24 28.73
N ASP A 287 -15.35 1.15 27.78
CA ASP A 287 -15.78 0.81 26.41
C ASP A 287 -14.61 0.39 25.51
N LYS A 288 -13.36 0.62 25.94
CA LYS A 288 -12.15 0.33 25.16
C LYS A 288 -12.08 -1.13 24.65
N PRO A 289 -12.40 -2.16 25.46
CA PRO A 289 -12.39 -3.55 24.97
C PRO A 289 -13.38 -3.80 23.84
N ALA A 290 -14.58 -3.23 23.92
CA ALA A 290 -15.61 -3.38 22.88
C ALA A 290 -15.19 -2.68 21.57
N LEU A 291 -14.54 -1.52 21.67
CA LEU A 291 -14.02 -0.81 20.50
C LEU A 291 -12.89 -1.58 19.82
N TRP A 292 -11.99 -2.21 20.58
CA TRP A 292 -10.97 -3.08 19.99
C TRP A 292 -11.56 -4.30 19.31
N GLN A 293 -12.57 -4.93 19.91
CA GLN A 293 -13.26 -6.05 19.31
C GLN A 293 -13.94 -5.66 17.99
N ALA A 294 -14.59 -4.49 17.95
CA ALA A 294 -15.16 -3.95 16.72
C ALA A 294 -14.07 -3.71 15.65
N ALA A 295 -12.93 -3.12 16.00
CA ALA A 295 -11.83 -2.91 15.05
C ALA A 295 -11.29 -4.24 14.47
N ILE A 296 -11.13 -5.27 15.32
CA ILE A 296 -10.73 -6.63 14.91
C ILE A 296 -11.72 -7.20 13.90
N GLU A 297 -13.02 -7.16 14.21
CA GLU A 297 -14.08 -7.67 13.32
C GLU A 297 -14.08 -6.96 11.96
N ARG A 298 -13.82 -5.65 11.94
CA ARG A 298 -13.75 -4.89 10.68
C ARG A 298 -12.53 -5.30 9.84
N PHE A 299 -11.34 -5.45 10.44
CA PHE A 299 -10.19 -5.95 9.68
C PHE A 299 -10.37 -7.39 9.20
N VAL A 300 -10.99 -8.26 10.00
CA VAL A 300 -11.35 -9.61 9.55
C VAL A 300 -12.30 -9.54 8.35
N SER A 301 -13.31 -8.65 8.38
CA SER A 301 -14.21 -8.43 7.24
C SER A 301 -13.47 -7.99 5.97
N VAL A 302 -12.48 -7.10 6.09
CA VAL A 302 -11.64 -6.67 4.96
C VAL A 302 -10.85 -7.84 4.39
N LEU A 303 -10.17 -8.60 5.26
CA LEU A 303 -9.28 -9.69 4.85
C LEU A 303 -10.02 -10.92 4.31
N CYS A 304 -11.30 -11.08 4.67
CA CYS A 304 -12.17 -12.15 4.18
C CYS A 304 -13.08 -11.73 3.02
N ALA A 305 -12.99 -10.49 2.54
CA ALA A 305 -13.79 -10.03 1.41
C ALA A 305 -13.44 -10.80 0.12
N GLU A 306 -14.45 -11.07 -0.71
CA GLU A 306 -14.28 -11.82 -1.97
C GLU A 306 -13.27 -11.15 -2.92
N ASP A 307 -13.19 -9.83 -2.88
CA ASP A 307 -12.40 -8.97 -3.74
C ASP A 307 -11.20 -8.33 -3.02
N VAL A 308 -10.74 -8.89 -1.91
CA VAL A 308 -9.58 -8.40 -1.12
C VAL A 308 -8.33 -8.14 -1.99
N SER A 309 -8.16 -8.86 -3.10
CA SER A 309 -7.07 -8.63 -4.05
C SER A 309 -7.10 -7.24 -4.71
N ALA A 310 -8.26 -6.61 -4.82
CA ALA A 310 -8.41 -5.27 -5.41
C ALA A 310 -7.77 -4.17 -4.54
N LEU A 311 -7.63 -4.40 -3.23
CA LEU A 311 -6.93 -3.50 -2.32
C LEU A 311 -5.42 -3.43 -2.61
N GLY A 312 -4.87 -4.46 -3.27
CA GLY A 312 -3.45 -4.58 -3.58
C GLY A 312 -2.63 -5.14 -2.41
N LEU A 313 -1.49 -5.77 -2.74
CA LEU A 313 -0.69 -6.52 -1.76
C LEU A 313 -0.18 -5.66 -0.59
N SER A 314 0.11 -4.37 -0.81
CA SER A 314 0.63 -3.49 0.26
C SER A 314 -0.40 -3.29 1.34
N SER A 315 -1.60 -2.90 0.92
CA SER A 315 -2.71 -2.57 1.81
C SER A 315 -3.26 -3.82 2.49
N VAL A 316 -3.30 -4.97 1.81
CA VAL A 316 -3.63 -6.25 2.46
C VAL A 316 -2.61 -6.59 3.54
N ARG A 317 -1.32 -6.41 3.27
CA ARG A 317 -0.25 -6.65 4.24
C ARG A 317 -0.32 -5.67 5.42
N GLU A 318 -0.65 -4.41 5.17
CA GLU A 318 -0.83 -3.38 6.19
C GLU A 318 -2.07 -3.67 7.06
N ALA A 319 -3.20 -4.03 6.47
CA ALA A 319 -4.41 -4.45 7.17
C ALA A 319 -4.15 -5.68 8.08
N ASN A 320 -3.35 -6.64 7.62
CA ASN A 320 -2.90 -7.76 8.44
C ASN A 320 -2.02 -7.32 9.63
N ALA A 321 -1.12 -6.34 9.42
CA ALA A 321 -0.30 -5.79 10.50
C ALA A 321 -1.16 -5.05 11.54
N TYR A 322 -2.13 -4.23 11.10
CA TYR A 322 -3.08 -3.58 12.00
C TYR A 322 -3.97 -4.56 12.75
N LEU A 323 -4.43 -5.65 12.12
CA LEU A 323 -5.16 -6.72 12.79
C LEU A 323 -4.31 -7.36 13.89
N ALA A 324 -3.05 -7.68 13.61
CA ALA A 324 -2.13 -8.21 14.61
C ALA A 324 -1.89 -7.23 15.77
N HIS A 325 -1.80 -5.93 15.47
CA HIS A 325 -1.66 -4.88 16.47
C HIS A 325 -2.92 -4.74 17.34
N ALA A 326 -4.11 -4.79 16.74
CA ALA A 326 -5.39 -4.76 17.46
C ALA A 326 -5.54 -5.97 18.39
N HIS A 327 -5.14 -7.17 17.96
CA HIS A 327 -5.06 -8.35 18.84
C HIS A 327 -4.07 -8.14 20.00
N SER A 328 -2.92 -7.50 19.75
CA SER A 328 -1.93 -7.20 20.79
C SER A 328 -2.50 -6.22 21.83
N LYS A 329 -3.13 -5.13 21.39
CA LYS A 329 -3.76 -4.10 22.23
C LYS A 329 -4.95 -4.61 23.04
N SER A 330 -5.67 -5.61 22.53
CA SER A 330 -6.81 -6.24 23.21
C SER A 330 -6.39 -7.40 24.14
N GLY A 331 -5.09 -7.71 24.23
CA GLY A 331 -4.58 -8.81 25.07
C GLY A 331 -4.74 -10.20 24.46
N GLN A 332 -5.16 -10.31 23.19
CA GLN A 332 -5.29 -11.55 22.44
C GLN A 332 -3.93 -11.99 21.86
N PHE A 333 -2.96 -12.25 22.75
CA PHE A 333 -1.55 -12.39 22.39
C PHE A 333 -1.23 -13.62 21.51
N ASP A 334 -2.04 -14.68 21.56
CA ASP A 334 -1.81 -15.87 20.74
C ASP A 334 -2.20 -15.64 19.27
N GLN A 335 -3.32 -14.94 19.04
CA GLN A 335 -3.79 -14.53 17.72
C GLN A 335 -2.79 -13.55 17.09
N ALA A 336 -2.36 -12.54 17.87
CA ALA A 336 -1.34 -11.60 17.43
C ALA A 336 -0.04 -12.31 17.02
N ARG A 337 0.45 -13.24 17.84
CA ARG A 337 1.67 -14.02 17.55
C ARG A 337 1.56 -14.81 16.25
N MET A 338 0.41 -15.47 16.03
CA MET A 338 0.18 -16.25 14.82
C MET A 338 0.22 -15.37 13.57
N LEU A 339 -0.53 -14.24 13.58
CA LEU A 339 -0.54 -13.30 12.46
C LEU A 339 0.85 -12.70 12.19
N ILE A 340 1.56 -12.29 13.24
CA ILE A 340 2.93 -11.77 13.12
C ILE A 340 3.85 -12.82 12.47
N GLY A 341 3.78 -14.07 12.91
CA GLY A 341 4.57 -15.16 12.35
C GLY A 341 4.28 -15.41 10.87
N VAL A 342 3.00 -15.42 10.48
CA VAL A 342 2.59 -15.59 9.07
C VAL A 342 3.13 -14.46 8.21
N ILE A 343 2.85 -13.20 8.59
CA ILE A 343 3.29 -12.02 7.82
C ILE A 343 4.82 -11.99 7.72
N GLN A 344 5.53 -12.18 8.83
CA GLN A 344 7.00 -12.16 8.85
C GLN A 344 7.61 -13.30 8.01
N SER A 345 6.98 -14.49 7.95
CA SER A 345 7.47 -15.59 7.11
C SER A 345 7.35 -15.31 5.62
N THR A 346 6.35 -14.52 5.22
CA THR A 346 6.11 -14.12 3.83
C THR A 346 6.81 -12.83 3.44
N HIS A 347 7.07 -11.95 4.40
CA HIS A 347 7.63 -10.61 4.20
C HIS A 347 8.65 -10.25 5.31
N PRO A 348 9.80 -10.93 5.36
CA PRO A 348 10.77 -10.76 6.44
C PRO A 348 11.40 -9.37 6.51
N GLU A 349 11.38 -8.58 5.43
CA GLU A 349 11.94 -7.22 5.37
C GLU A 349 10.91 -6.11 5.63
N TYR A 350 9.65 -6.46 5.93
CA TYR A 350 8.61 -5.45 6.11
C TYR A 350 8.74 -4.75 7.46
N TRP A 351 9.14 -3.48 7.46
CA TRP A 351 9.42 -2.72 8.69
C TRP A 351 8.25 -2.73 9.69
N LEU A 352 7.01 -2.56 9.19
CA LEU A 352 5.83 -2.40 10.04
C LEU A 352 5.55 -3.67 10.85
N ILE A 353 5.83 -4.87 10.30
CA ILE A 353 5.59 -6.09 11.07
C ILE A 353 6.58 -6.25 12.21
N HIS A 354 7.83 -5.81 12.04
CA HIS A 354 8.82 -5.79 13.12
C HIS A 354 8.45 -4.76 14.18
N TYR A 355 7.91 -3.61 13.77
CA TYR A 355 7.41 -2.59 14.69
C TYR A 355 6.24 -3.12 15.52
N VAL A 356 5.20 -3.67 14.87
CA VAL A 356 4.06 -4.31 15.56
C VAL A 356 4.52 -5.45 16.46
N ARG A 357 5.54 -6.21 16.07
CA ARG A 357 6.15 -7.26 16.89
C ARG A 357 6.86 -6.70 18.14
N ALA A 358 7.49 -5.53 18.05
CA ALA A 358 8.05 -4.85 19.22
C ALA A 358 6.93 -4.41 20.19
N CYS A 359 5.85 -3.80 19.67
CA CYS A 359 4.69 -3.42 20.48
C CYS A 359 4.05 -4.65 21.14
N TYR A 360 3.89 -5.74 20.39
CA TYR A 360 3.40 -7.03 20.89
C TYR A 360 4.21 -7.53 22.10
N PHE A 361 5.54 -7.62 21.98
CA PHE A 361 6.38 -8.12 23.05
C PHE A 361 6.43 -7.19 24.26
N SER A 362 6.44 -5.87 24.03
CA SER A 362 6.39 -4.87 25.10
C SER A 362 5.09 -4.99 25.91
N LEU A 363 3.93 -5.04 25.22
CA LEU A 363 2.61 -5.18 25.82
C LEU A 363 2.45 -6.53 26.56
N ARG A 364 2.86 -7.64 25.93
CA ARG A 364 2.81 -8.98 26.54
C ARG A 364 3.74 -9.08 27.74
N GLY A 365 4.96 -8.58 27.63
CA GLY A 365 5.94 -8.55 28.71
C GLY A 365 5.44 -7.76 29.92
N GLN A 366 4.71 -6.66 29.69
CA GLN A 366 4.04 -5.92 30.75
C GLN A 366 2.91 -6.75 31.40
N ALA A 367 2.05 -7.37 30.60
CA ALA A 367 0.91 -8.16 31.10
C ALA A 367 1.34 -9.42 31.87
N GLU A 368 2.40 -10.09 31.42
CA GLU A 368 2.94 -11.32 32.02
C GLU A 368 4.06 -11.06 33.05
N ASN A 369 4.45 -9.80 33.24
CA ASN A 369 5.62 -9.40 34.04
C ASN A 369 6.90 -10.19 33.67
N CYS A 370 7.15 -10.36 32.38
CA CYS A 370 8.25 -11.16 31.83
C CYS A 370 9.33 -10.28 31.19
N ASP A 371 10.46 -10.12 31.90
CA ASP A 371 11.57 -9.27 31.46
C ASP A 371 12.23 -9.77 30.16
N ALA A 372 12.28 -11.08 29.94
CA ALA A 372 12.84 -11.67 28.72
C ALA A 372 12.07 -11.27 27.43
N LEU A 373 10.77 -10.94 27.55
CA LEU A 373 10.00 -10.42 26.41
C LEU A 373 10.43 -8.99 26.06
N GLN A 374 10.96 -8.20 27.01
CA GLN A 374 11.45 -6.86 26.71
C GLN A 374 12.72 -6.90 25.85
N ASP A 375 13.59 -7.91 26.04
CA ASP A 375 14.74 -8.11 25.16
C ASP A 375 14.32 -8.47 23.74
N GLN A 376 13.26 -9.29 23.58
CA GLN A 376 12.68 -9.60 22.27
C GLN A 376 12.01 -8.39 21.62
N ALA A 377 11.37 -7.53 22.41
CA ALA A 377 10.81 -6.26 21.94
C ALA A 377 11.90 -5.33 21.39
N LEU A 378 13.03 -5.25 22.10
CA LEU A 378 14.19 -4.46 21.69
C LEU A 378 14.80 -4.97 20.36
N GLU A 379 14.96 -6.30 20.23
CA GLU A 379 15.46 -6.91 18.99
C GLU A 379 14.51 -6.65 17.81
N ALA A 380 13.20 -6.79 18.02
CA ALA A 380 12.20 -6.51 16.99
C ALA A 380 12.23 -5.03 16.57
N LEU A 381 12.32 -4.10 17.53
CA LEU A 381 12.42 -2.67 17.22
C LEU A 381 13.70 -2.34 16.44
N GLN A 382 14.83 -2.95 16.79
CA GLN A 382 16.08 -2.79 16.05
C GLN A 382 15.93 -3.23 14.58
N ARG A 383 15.21 -4.34 14.32
CA ARG A 383 14.92 -4.79 12.96
C ARG A 383 14.02 -3.80 12.22
N ALA A 384 13.00 -3.27 12.89
CA ALA A 384 12.12 -2.25 12.33
C ALA A 384 12.91 -1.00 11.92
N LEU A 385 13.80 -0.50 12.79
CA LEU A 385 14.64 0.69 12.52
C LEU A 385 15.66 0.49 11.39
N ARG A 386 16.15 -0.74 11.19
CA ARG A 386 17.14 -1.07 10.13
C ARG A 386 16.51 -1.32 8.76
N ALA A 387 15.20 -1.51 8.68
CA ALA A 387 14.54 -1.80 7.43
C ALA A 387 14.58 -0.58 6.49
N HIS A 388 15.25 -0.73 5.34
CA HIS A 388 15.36 0.30 4.31
C HIS A 388 14.04 0.39 3.52
N HIS A 389 13.10 1.18 4.01
CA HIS A 389 11.82 1.41 3.36
C HIS A 389 11.46 2.90 3.42
N SER A 390 11.01 3.49 2.31
CA SER A 390 10.73 4.93 2.22
C SER A 390 9.62 5.41 3.16
N GLN A 391 8.70 4.51 3.52
CA GLN A 391 7.62 4.77 4.47
C GLN A 391 7.94 4.31 5.90
N ASN A 392 9.18 3.95 6.23
CA ASN A 392 9.52 3.50 7.57
C ASN A 392 9.58 4.69 8.54
N ASP A 393 8.54 4.82 9.35
CA ASP A 393 8.42 5.91 10.33
C ASP A 393 8.75 5.45 11.77
N SER A 394 9.27 4.23 11.93
CA SER A 394 9.67 3.69 13.25
C SER A 394 10.55 4.63 14.08
N PRO A 395 11.54 5.35 13.50
CA PRO A 395 12.40 6.27 14.28
C PRO A 395 11.63 7.42 14.93
N ASN A 396 10.58 7.92 14.27
CA ASN A 396 9.79 9.05 14.76
C ASN A 396 8.69 8.59 15.72
N MET A 397 8.08 7.42 15.46
CA MET A 397 6.99 6.89 16.28
C MET A 397 7.47 6.27 17.61
N ALA A 398 8.57 5.51 17.60
CA ALA A 398 9.00 4.72 18.77
C ALA A 398 9.22 5.53 20.08
N PRO A 399 9.79 6.76 20.06
CA PRO A 399 10.00 7.54 21.27
C PRO A 399 8.73 7.84 22.06
N SER A 400 7.61 8.08 21.37
CA SER A 400 6.34 8.53 21.96
C SER A 400 5.27 7.43 22.04
N ASP A 401 5.44 6.30 21.34
CA ASP A 401 4.42 5.25 21.28
C ASP A 401 4.14 4.65 22.68
N PRO A 402 2.91 4.75 23.22
CA PRO A 402 2.56 4.21 24.53
C PRO A 402 2.74 2.68 24.64
N ASP A 403 2.69 1.92 23.54
CA ASP A 403 2.85 0.46 23.58
C ASP A 403 4.28 0.03 23.87
N LEU A 404 5.24 0.88 23.55
CA LEU A 404 6.65 0.67 23.85
C LEU A 404 7.04 1.25 25.22
N ALA A 405 6.08 1.74 26.02
CA ALA A 405 6.38 2.33 27.32
C ALA A 405 7.05 1.34 28.30
N ALA A 406 6.57 0.10 28.34
CA ALA A 406 7.16 -0.94 29.19
C ALA A 406 8.60 -1.27 28.77
N LEU A 407 8.85 -1.39 27.46
CA LEU A 407 10.20 -1.54 26.91
C LEU A 407 11.11 -0.36 27.29
N ARG A 408 10.64 0.88 27.11
CA ARG A 408 11.41 2.09 27.48
C ARG A 408 11.77 2.11 28.97
N GLN A 409 10.85 1.69 29.83
CA GLN A 409 11.09 1.61 31.27
C GLN A 409 12.08 0.48 31.63
N ALA A 410 11.96 -0.68 30.99
CA ALA A 410 12.78 -1.85 31.28
C ALA A 410 14.21 -1.76 30.70
N ARG A 411 14.40 -1.03 29.58
CA ARG A 411 15.66 -0.95 28.83
C ARG A 411 16.01 0.48 28.39
N PRO A 412 16.05 1.48 29.29
CA PRO A 412 16.16 2.89 28.90
C PRO A 412 17.43 3.22 28.11
N GLN A 413 18.57 2.67 28.53
CA GLN A 413 19.85 2.91 27.85
C GLN A 413 19.88 2.26 26.45
N ALA A 414 19.52 0.98 26.37
CA ALA A 414 19.55 0.26 25.10
C ALA A 414 18.53 0.82 24.09
N PHE A 415 17.35 1.22 24.57
CA PHE A 415 16.34 1.90 23.75
C PHE A 415 16.85 3.25 23.22
N ALA A 416 17.50 4.06 24.07
CA ALA A 416 18.07 5.33 23.64
C ALA A 416 19.22 5.15 22.63
N GLU A 417 20.07 4.14 22.81
CA GLU A 417 21.14 3.81 21.84
C GLU A 417 20.57 3.40 20.47
N LEU A 418 19.47 2.64 20.42
CA LEU A 418 18.83 2.25 19.15
C LEU A 418 18.31 3.43 18.33
N LEU A 419 17.87 4.50 18.99
CA LEU A 419 17.30 5.68 18.34
C LEU A 419 18.35 6.71 17.90
N LYS A 420 19.62 6.52 18.25
CA LYS A 420 20.67 7.39 17.75
C LYS A 420 20.75 7.23 16.23
N PRO A 421 20.84 8.33 15.46
CA PRO A 421 21.00 8.24 14.02
C PRO A 421 22.30 7.49 13.71
N HIS A 422 22.17 6.32 13.08
CA HIS A 422 23.31 5.61 12.52
C HIS A 422 23.77 6.39 11.29
N HIS A 423 24.82 7.18 11.44
CA HIS A 423 25.54 7.72 10.28
C HIS A 423 26.15 6.52 9.54
N PRO A 424 25.76 6.28 8.28
CA PRO A 424 26.31 5.20 7.47
C PRO A 424 27.80 5.37 7.20
#